data_AF-H8KRE8-F1
#
_entry.id   AF-H8KRE8-F1
#
_cell.length_a   1.000
_cell.length_b   1.000
_cell.length_c   1.000
_cell.angle_alpha   90.00
_cell.angle_beta   90.00
_cell.angle_gamma   90.00
#
_symmetry.space_group_name_H-M   'P 1'
#
loop_
_entity.id
_entity.type
_entity.pdbx_description
1 polymer ?
#
loop_
_entity_poly.entity_id
_entity_poly.type
_entity_poly.pdbx_seq_one_letter_code
_entity_poly.pdbx_strand_id
1 'polypeptide(L)'
;MKKIIAYSLVILSITTLSACKKDKGNEKVIPSFDKSLGFFPMHIGDYKKFSEHTFYNIKEKVTIGGKEYFHFDGLVGGDVTWSEFYRLDDQNNLYQAFDSPLALVSEIHIASFNKKKGDVFYSTTSPNSPNNLKILVLEKTDDIMVFQYDYPEYSSIADHTITFRKGLGFEEPYSEVKINNVVYKY
;
A
#
# COMPACT_ATOMS: atom_id res chain seq x y z
N MET A 1 -77.47 36.62 -19.04
CA MET A 1 -77.73 35.17 -19.10
C MET A 1 -76.55 34.47 -19.78
N LYS A 2 -76.09 33.38 -19.17
CA LYS A 2 -75.17 32.34 -19.67
C LYS A 2 -73.67 32.68 -19.87
N LYS A 3 -72.88 31.90 -19.12
CA LYS A 3 -71.41 31.66 -19.19
C LYS A 3 -71.01 31.15 -20.59
N ILE A 4 -69.74 31.35 -20.97
CA ILE A 4 -68.83 30.32 -21.51
C ILE A 4 -67.38 30.82 -21.38
N ILE A 5 -66.53 29.91 -20.94
CA ILE A 5 -65.10 30.00 -20.69
C ILE A 5 -64.34 29.78 -22.01
N ALA A 6 -63.27 30.53 -22.28
CA ALA A 6 -62.21 30.07 -23.17
C ALA A 6 -60.88 30.75 -22.85
N TYR A 7 -59.93 29.93 -22.41
CA TYR A 7 -58.53 30.23 -22.12
C TYR A 7 -57.73 30.53 -23.39
N SER A 8 -56.81 31.49 -23.33
CA SER A 8 -55.64 31.68 -24.23
C SER A 8 -54.78 32.83 -23.68
N LEU A 9 -53.46 32.83 -23.63
CA LEU A 9 -52.42 31.82 -23.82
C LEU A 9 -51.16 32.53 -23.27
N VAL A 10 -50.71 32.21 -22.05
CA VAL A 10 -49.42 32.71 -21.53
C VAL A 10 -48.35 31.74 -22.00
N ILE A 11 -47.62 32.08 -23.07
CA ILE A 11 -46.38 31.39 -23.42
C ILE A 11 -45.24 32.20 -22.80
N LEU A 12 -44.93 31.87 -21.55
CA LEU A 12 -43.67 32.25 -20.92
C LEU A 12 -42.64 31.20 -21.32
N SER A 13 -41.79 31.57 -22.27
CA SER A 13 -40.66 30.78 -22.76
C SER A 13 -39.61 30.60 -21.64
N ILE A 14 -39.83 29.63 -20.75
CA ILE A 14 -38.79 29.16 -19.83
C ILE A 14 -38.00 28.09 -20.60
N THR A 15 -36.94 28.53 -21.28
CA THR A 15 -35.89 27.62 -21.76
C THR A 15 -35.21 27.03 -20.54
N THR A 16 -35.58 25.80 -20.18
CA THR A 16 -34.84 24.99 -19.22
C THR A 16 -33.47 24.67 -19.82
N LEU A 17 -32.44 25.39 -19.37
CA LEU A 17 -31.07 24.94 -19.48
C LEU A 17 -30.95 23.66 -18.65
N SER A 18 -31.15 22.51 -19.31
CA SER A 18 -30.72 21.22 -18.79
C SER A 18 -29.19 21.20 -18.82
N ALA A 19 -28.57 21.89 -17.85
CA ALA A 19 -27.19 21.68 -17.51
C ALA A 19 -27.09 20.27 -16.92
N CYS A 20 -26.78 19.33 -17.81
CA CYS A 20 -26.33 18.00 -17.46
C CYS A 20 -25.13 18.19 -16.52
N LYS A 21 -25.35 18.09 -15.21
CA LYS A 21 -24.27 17.91 -14.25
C LYS A 21 -23.63 16.58 -14.63
N LYS A 22 -22.53 16.63 -15.36
CA LYS A 22 -21.55 15.55 -15.35
C LYS A 22 -21.27 15.29 -13.88
N ASP A 23 -21.74 14.15 -13.37
CA ASP A 23 -21.19 13.59 -12.15
C ASP A 23 -19.69 13.55 -12.38
N LYS A 24 -18.98 14.42 -11.65
CA LYS A 24 -17.54 14.30 -11.51
C LYS A 24 -17.39 12.95 -10.81
N GLY A 25 -17.04 11.93 -11.59
CA GLY A 25 -16.74 10.61 -11.05
C GLY A 25 -15.85 10.79 -9.83
N ASN A 26 -16.20 10.09 -8.75
CA ASN A 26 -15.50 10.12 -7.48
C ASN A 26 -14.01 9.84 -7.73
N GLU A 27 -13.22 10.89 -7.89
CA GLU A 27 -11.77 10.79 -7.89
C GLU A 27 -11.41 10.29 -6.49
N LYS A 28 -10.83 9.09 -6.41
CA LYS A 28 -10.47 8.46 -5.15
C LYS A 28 -9.46 9.37 -4.47
N VAL A 29 -9.92 10.18 -3.50
CA VAL A 29 -9.06 11.11 -2.77
C VAL A 29 -8.11 10.27 -1.95
N ILE A 30 -6.85 10.21 -2.38
CA ILE A 30 -5.79 9.56 -1.59
C ILE A 30 -5.61 10.43 -0.33
N PRO A 31 -5.80 9.89 0.88
CA PRO A 31 -5.59 10.63 2.10
C PRO A 31 -4.16 11.16 2.17
N SER A 32 -3.99 12.38 2.68
CA SER A 32 -2.65 12.92 2.93
C SER A 32 -2.08 12.26 4.19
N PHE A 33 -1.00 11.51 4.05
CA PHE A 33 -0.34 10.82 5.15
C PHE A 33 0.70 11.70 5.84
N ASP A 34 0.93 11.45 7.14
CA ASP A 34 2.04 12.05 7.87
C ASP A 34 3.39 11.50 7.37
N LYS A 35 4.05 12.30 6.53
CA LYS A 35 5.32 11.95 5.91
C LYS A 35 6.48 11.84 6.91
N SER A 36 6.35 12.38 8.12
CA SER A 36 7.39 12.27 9.14
C SER A 36 7.60 10.83 9.64
N LEU A 37 6.62 9.96 9.42
CA LEU A 37 6.66 8.54 9.79
C LEU A 37 7.52 7.67 8.85
N GLY A 38 8.12 8.26 7.81
CA GLY A 38 9.04 7.58 6.91
C GLY A 38 8.35 6.65 5.90
N PHE A 39 9.14 5.89 5.13
CA PHE A 39 8.65 5.06 4.03
C PHE A 39 7.98 3.76 4.46
N PHE A 40 8.16 3.33 5.71
CA PHE A 40 7.54 2.11 6.24
C PHE A 40 7.21 2.26 7.73
N PRO A 41 6.13 2.99 8.07
CA PRO A 41 5.69 3.13 9.46
C PRO A 41 5.37 1.75 10.06
N MET A 42 5.88 1.49 11.27
CA MET A 42 5.64 0.25 12.01
C MET A 42 5.35 0.57 13.48
N HIS A 43 4.09 0.83 13.80
CA HIS A 43 3.65 0.99 15.19
C HIS A 43 2.76 -0.17 15.58
N ILE A 44 2.87 -0.61 16.84
CA ILE A 44 1.95 -1.60 17.38
C ILE A 44 0.52 -1.05 17.29
N GLY A 45 -0.37 -1.85 16.72
CA GLY A 45 -1.75 -1.48 16.48
C GLY A 45 -2.01 -0.83 15.12
N ASP A 46 -0.98 -0.52 14.31
CA ASP A 46 -1.16 -0.13 12.92
C ASP A 46 -1.94 -1.23 12.18
N TYR A 47 -2.85 -0.81 11.30
CA TYR A 47 -3.85 -1.67 10.68
C TYR A 47 -4.10 -1.23 9.25
N LYS A 48 -4.18 -2.16 8.30
CA LYS A 48 -4.46 -1.86 6.90
C LYS A 48 -5.41 -2.90 6.32
N LYS A 49 -6.53 -2.40 5.82
CA LYS A 49 -7.67 -3.17 5.32
C LYS A 49 -7.74 -3.09 3.82
N PHE A 50 -7.79 -4.22 3.15
CA PHE A 50 -8.15 -4.30 1.73
C PHE A 50 -9.66 -4.46 1.59
N SER A 51 -10.26 -5.38 2.36
CA SER A 51 -11.70 -5.65 2.41
C SER A 51 -12.14 -6.08 3.81
N GLU A 52 -13.44 -6.32 4.02
CA GLU A 52 -13.97 -6.85 5.30
C GLU A 52 -13.30 -8.15 5.76
N HIS A 53 -12.82 -8.97 4.82
CA HIS A 53 -12.23 -10.28 5.10
C HIS A 53 -10.74 -10.34 4.78
N THR A 54 -10.15 -9.22 4.36
CA THR A 54 -8.73 -9.14 3.99
C THR A 54 -8.10 -7.90 4.63
N PHE A 55 -7.27 -8.10 5.65
CA PHE A 55 -6.58 -7.04 6.36
C PHE A 55 -5.27 -7.56 6.94
N TYR A 56 -4.40 -6.62 7.35
CA TYR A 56 -3.28 -6.94 8.20
C TYR A 56 -3.14 -5.93 9.34
N ASN A 57 -2.51 -6.37 10.42
CA ASN A 57 -2.29 -5.53 11.58
C ASN A 57 -0.97 -5.88 12.28
N ILE A 58 -0.33 -4.88 12.85
CA ILE A 58 0.89 -5.07 13.64
C ILE A 58 0.48 -5.37 15.09
N LYS A 59 0.78 -6.56 15.58
CA LYS A 59 0.37 -7.02 16.92
C LYS A 59 1.37 -6.65 17.99
N GLU A 60 2.62 -6.97 17.72
CA GLU A 60 3.68 -6.95 18.73
C GLU A 60 5.06 -6.88 18.08
N LYS A 61 6.07 -6.86 18.94
CA LYS A 61 7.46 -7.02 18.56
C LYS A 61 7.95 -8.38 19.04
N VAL A 62 8.72 -9.06 18.22
CA VAL A 62 9.33 -10.34 18.53
C VAL A 62 10.84 -10.29 18.28
N THR A 63 11.59 -11.15 18.96
CA THR A 63 13.02 -11.30 18.73
C THR A 63 13.29 -12.58 17.96
N ILE A 64 13.85 -12.46 16.75
CA ILE A 64 14.22 -13.58 15.89
C ILE A 64 15.72 -13.46 15.58
N GLY A 65 16.51 -14.47 15.93
CA GLY A 65 17.95 -14.45 15.69
C GLY A 65 18.69 -13.27 16.34
N GLY A 66 18.20 -12.78 17.49
CA GLY A 66 18.77 -11.64 18.21
C GLY A 66 18.41 -10.26 17.64
N LYS A 67 17.55 -10.19 16.63
CA LYS A 67 17.06 -8.94 16.03
C LYS A 67 15.57 -8.76 16.36
N GLU A 68 15.18 -7.52 16.63
CA GLU A 68 13.77 -7.16 16.87
C GLU A 68 13.02 -6.97 15.55
N TYR A 69 11.84 -7.56 15.44
CA TYR A 69 10.91 -7.43 14.31
C TYR A 69 9.52 -7.05 14.80
N PHE A 70 8.79 -6.33 13.97
CA PHE A 70 7.35 -6.17 14.10
C PHE A 70 6.63 -7.35 13.47
N HIS A 71 5.68 -7.92 14.19
CA HIS A 71 4.87 -9.04 13.75
C HIS A 71 3.57 -8.55 13.14
N PHE A 72 3.40 -8.84 11.85
CA PHE A 72 2.24 -8.52 11.04
C PHE A 72 1.39 -9.78 10.93
N ASP A 73 0.15 -9.70 11.41
CA ASP A 73 -0.84 -10.74 11.17
C ASP A 73 -1.81 -10.28 10.09
N GLY A 74 -1.92 -11.09 9.05
CA GLY A 74 -2.87 -10.92 7.97
C GLY A 74 -3.99 -11.95 8.05
N LEU A 75 -5.22 -11.52 7.77
CA LEU A 75 -6.33 -12.40 7.40
C LEU A 75 -6.59 -12.22 5.91
N VAL A 76 -6.75 -13.31 5.16
CA VAL A 76 -7.10 -13.29 3.73
C VAL A 76 -8.31 -14.17 3.49
N GLY A 77 -9.40 -13.59 2.97
CA GLY A 77 -10.60 -14.34 2.62
C GLY A 77 -11.36 -14.93 3.80
N GLY A 78 -11.07 -14.50 5.04
CA GLY A 78 -11.77 -14.93 6.25
C GLY A 78 -11.18 -16.16 6.97
N ASP A 79 -10.40 -17.00 6.27
CA ASP A 79 -9.92 -18.28 6.81
C ASP A 79 -8.39 -18.40 6.85
N VAL A 80 -7.66 -17.68 6.00
CA VAL A 80 -6.20 -17.80 5.89
C VAL A 80 -5.54 -16.75 6.77
N THR A 81 -4.84 -17.19 7.82
CA THR A 81 -3.93 -16.35 8.60
C THR A 81 -2.52 -16.48 8.07
N TRP A 82 -1.89 -15.36 7.70
CA TRP A 82 -0.49 -15.29 7.27
C TRP A 82 0.26 -14.35 8.22
N SER A 83 1.49 -14.70 8.59
CA SER A 83 2.31 -13.91 9.50
C SER A 83 3.62 -13.49 8.83
N GLU A 84 3.93 -12.19 8.89
CA GLU A 84 5.19 -11.61 8.41
C GLU A 84 5.91 -10.90 9.53
N PHE A 85 7.24 -10.90 9.44
CA PHE A 85 8.07 -10.22 10.40
C PHE A 85 8.91 -9.19 9.66
N TYR A 86 8.67 -7.91 9.92
CA TYR A 86 9.42 -6.83 9.29
C TYR A 86 10.27 -6.09 10.29
N ARG A 87 11.45 -5.64 9.85
CA ARG A 87 12.26 -4.68 10.60
C ARG A 87 12.96 -3.71 9.68
N LEU A 88 13.29 -2.55 10.24
CA LEU A 88 14.24 -1.61 9.66
C LEU A 88 15.57 -1.75 10.40
N ASP A 89 16.69 -1.69 9.67
CA ASP A 89 17.99 -1.48 10.28
C ASP A 89 18.31 0.02 10.44
N ASP A 90 19.46 0.31 11.05
CA ASP A 90 19.94 1.68 11.28
C ASP A 90 20.25 2.44 9.97
N GLN A 91 20.33 1.73 8.84
CA GLN A 91 20.57 2.26 7.51
C GLN A 91 19.27 2.39 6.70
N ASN A 92 18.10 2.24 7.34
CA ASN A 92 16.77 2.25 6.71
C ASN A 92 16.62 1.21 5.59
N ASN A 93 17.24 0.05 5.76
CA ASN A 93 16.96 -1.14 4.97
C ASN A 93 15.82 -1.93 5.63
N LEU A 94 14.81 -2.25 4.84
CA LEU A 94 13.67 -3.05 5.23
C LEU A 94 13.97 -4.52 4.98
N TYR A 95 13.81 -5.31 6.03
CA TYR A 95 14.00 -6.74 5.99
C TYR A 95 12.70 -7.46 6.36
N GLN A 96 12.44 -8.57 5.68
CA GLN A 96 11.39 -9.52 5.98
C GLN A 96 12.01 -10.81 6.53
N ALA A 97 11.46 -11.36 7.59
CA ALA A 97 11.78 -12.69 8.09
C ALA A 97 10.52 -13.57 8.05
N PHE A 98 10.75 -14.88 8.00
CA PHE A 98 9.72 -15.91 8.09
C PHE A 98 9.97 -16.74 9.34
N ASP A 99 8.93 -17.02 10.10
CA ASP A 99 9.01 -17.97 11.21
C ASP A 99 8.94 -19.39 10.65
N SER A 100 10.11 -19.99 10.43
CA SER A 100 10.24 -21.37 9.97
C SER A 100 11.19 -22.14 10.89
N PRO A 101 10.74 -23.24 11.52
CA PRO A 101 11.58 -24.07 12.38
C PRO A 101 12.69 -24.82 11.62
N LEU A 102 12.66 -24.82 10.28
CA LEU A 102 13.60 -25.53 9.41
C LEU A 102 14.64 -24.63 8.72
N ALA A 103 14.50 -23.30 8.83
CA ALA A 103 15.39 -22.36 8.17
C ALA A 103 16.15 -21.55 9.23
N LEU A 104 17.48 -21.60 9.18
CA LEU A 104 18.31 -20.52 9.69
C LEU A 104 17.72 -19.21 9.16
N VAL A 105 17.10 -18.42 10.04
CA VAL A 105 16.47 -17.10 9.80
C VAL A 105 16.79 -16.56 8.40
N SER A 106 15.95 -16.91 7.41
CA SER A 106 16.14 -16.42 6.05
C SER A 106 15.56 -15.02 5.99
N GLU A 107 16.34 -14.08 6.50
CA GLU A 107 16.06 -12.67 6.39
C GLU A 107 16.25 -12.24 4.92
N ILE A 108 15.21 -11.65 4.34
CA ILE A 108 15.20 -11.14 2.97
C ILE A 108 15.22 -9.61 3.01
N HIS A 109 16.21 -9.01 2.37
CA HIS A 109 16.29 -7.57 2.18
C HIS A 109 15.33 -7.15 1.07
N ILE A 110 14.25 -6.46 1.43
CA ILE A 110 13.19 -6.13 0.48
C ILE A 110 13.27 -4.67 -0.01
N ALA A 111 13.73 -3.71 0.79
CA ALA A 111 13.85 -2.33 0.35
C ALA A 111 15.03 -1.61 1.01
N SER A 112 15.65 -0.64 0.33
CA SER A 112 16.69 0.23 0.91
C SER A 112 16.31 1.70 0.74
N PHE A 113 15.77 2.35 1.77
CA PHE A 113 15.20 3.68 1.62
C PHE A 113 16.22 4.82 1.49
N ASN A 114 17.50 4.54 1.76
CA ASN A 114 18.60 5.50 1.57
C ASN A 114 19.27 5.42 0.18
N LYS A 115 18.94 4.42 -0.64
CA LYS A 115 19.48 4.28 -2.00
C LYS A 115 18.92 5.36 -2.93
N LYS A 116 19.64 5.63 -4.03
CA LYS A 116 19.26 6.58 -5.08
C LYS A 116 18.61 5.85 -6.25
N LYS A 117 17.86 6.60 -7.07
CA LYS A 117 17.35 6.08 -8.36
C LYS A 117 18.51 5.52 -9.20
N GLY A 118 18.31 4.34 -9.77
CA GLY A 118 19.32 3.62 -10.56
C GLY A 118 20.23 2.70 -9.74
N ASP A 119 20.23 2.80 -8.41
CA ASP A 119 20.99 1.87 -7.58
C ASP A 119 20.41 0.46 -7.63
N VAL A 120 21.29 -0.53 -7.50
CA VAL A 120 20.93 -1.95 -7.43
C VAL A 120 21.40 -2.53 -6.09
N PHE A 121 20.61 -3.44 -5.54
CA PHE A 121 20.98 -4.29 -4.41
C PHE A 121 20.36 -5.68 -4.58
N TYR A 122 20.68 -6.59 -3.66
CA TYR A 122 20.29 -7.98 -3.72
C TYR A 122 19.52 -8.36 -2.46
N SER A 123 18.50 -9.21 -2.61
CA SER A 123 17.59 -9.59 -1.53
C SER A 123 18.24 -10.50 -0.47
N THR A 124 19.36 -11.13 -0.81
CA THR A 124 20.18 -11.87 0.15
C THR A 124 21.67 -11.66 -0.13
N THR A 125 22.48 -11.86 0.90
CA THR A 125 23.95 -11.84 0.80
C THR A 125 24.50 -13.13 0.21
N SER A 126 23.69 -14.18 0.03
CA SER A 126 24.10 -15.44 -0.57
C SER A 126 23.88 -15.40 -2.08
N PRO A 127 24.93 -15.22 -2.91
CA PRO A 127 24.78 -15.02 -4.35
C PRO A 127 24.20 -16.25 -5.05
N ASN A 128 24.37 -17.43 -4.45
CA ASN A 128 23.90 -18.73 -4.96
C ASN A 128 22.52 -19.12 -4.41
N SER A 129 21.86 -18.27 -3.63
CA SER A 129 20.50 -18.57 -3.19
C SER A 129 19.55 -18.45 -4.37
N PRO A 130 18.67 -19.44 -4.60
CA PRO A 130 17.62 -19.33 -5.64
C PRO A 130 16.65 -18.17 -5.36
N ASN A 131 16.59 -17.72 -4.11
CA ASN A 131 15.76 -16.59 -3.69
C ASN A 131 16.49 -15.24 -3.77
N ASN A 132 17.68 -15.18 -4.39
CA ASN A 132 18.42 -13.94 -4.53
C ASN A 132 17.91 -13.09 -5.69
N LEU A 133 17.07 -12.13 -5.35
CA LEU A 133 16.47 -11.20 -6.28
C LEU A 133 17.39 -10.00 -6.46
N LYS A 134 17.59 -9.59 -7.71
CA LYS A 134 18.19 -8.30 -8.02
C LYS A 134 17.10 -7.25 -7.93
N ILE A 135 17.33 -6.22 -7.13
CA ILE A 135 16.35 -5.16 -6.86
C ILE A 135 16.93 -3.84 -7.36
N LEU A 136 16.21 -3.20 -8.28
CA LEU A 136 16.55 -1.90 -8.85
C LEU A 136 15.68 -0.81 -8.21
N VAL A 137 16.30 0.30 -7.82
CA VAL A 137 15.56 1.52 -7.45
C VAL A 137 15.10 2.22 -8.73
N LEU A 138 13.86 1.96 -9.13
CA LEU A 138 13.27 2.49 -10.37
C LEU A 138 12.95 3.98 -10.24
N GLU A 139 12.42 4.39 -9.09
CA GLU A 139 12.07 5.78 -8.80
C GLU A 139 12.37 6.15 -7.34
N LYS A 140 12.78 7.40 -7.14
CA LYS A 140 12.87 8.01 -5.82
C LYS A 140 12.52 9.49 -5.93
N THR A 141 11.53 9.90 -5.14
CA THR A 141 11.18 11.29 -4.85
C THR A 141 11.22 11.51 -3.34
N ASP A 142 10.82 12.70 -2.89
CA ASP A 142 10.71 12.99 -1.46
C ASP A 142 9.65 12.13 -0.76
N ASP A 143 8.61 11.67 -1.48
CA ASP A 143 7.45 11.00 -0.91
C ASP A 143 7.27 9.56 -1.37
N ILE A 144 7.83 9.21 -2.52
CA ILE A 144 7.60 7.94 -3.21
C ILE A 144 8.94 7.26 -3.50
N MET A 145 9.00 5.95 -3.31
CA MET A 145 10.11 5.12 -3.75
C MET A 145 9.57 3.87 -4.42
N VAL A 146 10.04 3.58 -5.63
CA VAL A 146 9.60 2.43 -6.42
C VAL A 146 10.79 1.50 -6.62
N PHE A 147 10.60 0.23 -6.29
CA PHE A 147 11.57 -0.83 -6.49
C PHE A 147 11.05 -1.79 -7.56
N GLN A 148 11.94 -2.25 -8.42
CA GLN A 148 11.69 -3.31 -9.39
C GLN A 148 12.45 -4.56 -8.96
N TYR A 149 11.76 -5.69 -8.90
CA TYR A 149 12.31 -6.99 -8.50
C TYR A 149 12.44 -7.84 -9.75
N ASP A 150 13.67 -8.23 -10.04
CA ASP A 150 14.01 -9.18 -11.09
C ASP A 150 13.95 -10.59 -10.49
N TYR A 151 13.10 -11.44 -11.05
CA TYR A 151 12.92 -12.86 -10.69
C TYR A 151 13.52 -13.73 -11.80
N PRO A 152 14.81 -14.10 -11.73
CA PRO A 152 15.52 -14.75 -12.83
C PRO A 152 14.89 -16.09 -13.24
N GLU A 153 14.32 -16.81 -12.28
CA GLU A 153 13.71 -18.13 -12.49
C GLU A 153 12.30 -18.06 -13.13
N TYR A 154 11.68 -16.88 -13.15
CA TYR A 154 10.32 -16.67 -13.65
C TYR A 154 10.28 -15.61 -14.75
N SER A 155 11.06 -15.83 -15.82
CA SER A 155 11.22 -14.90 -16.96
C SER A 155 9.92 -14.52 -17.69
N SER A 156 8.79 -15.16 -17.38
CA SER A 156 7.45 -14.83 -17.89
C SER A 156 6.63 -13.92 -16.98
N ILE A 157 7.08 -13.66 -15.74
CA ILE A 157 6.45 -12.70 -14.85
C ILE A 157 6.97 -11.32 -15.25
N ALA A 158 6.05 -10.43 -15.65
CA ALA A 158 6.39 -9.04 -15.89
C ALA A 158 7.09 -8.46 -14.66
N ASP A 159 8.07 -7.58 -14.89
CA ASP A 159 8.80 -6.85 -13.86
C ASP A 159 7.89 -6.47 -12.68
N HIS A 160 8.09 -7.12 -11.53
CA HIS A 160 7.28 -6.84 -10.35
C HIS A 160 7.78 -5.56 -9.70
N THR A 161 6.90 -4.57 -9.59
CA THR A 161 7.24 -3.30 -8.94
C THR A 161 6.50 -3.16 -7.63
N ILE A 162 7.20 -2.68 -6.61
CA ILE A 162 6.64 -2.34 -5.31
C ILE A 162 6.85 -0.86 -5.09
N THR A 163 5.77 -0.16 -4.77
CA THR A 163 5.78 1.26 -4.47
C THR A 163 5.64 1.46 -2.96
N PHE A 164 6.51 2.31 -2.41
CA PHE A 164 6.44 2.77 -1.03
C PHE A 164 6.13 4.26 -1.00
N ARG A 165 5.19 4.63 -0.13
CA ARG A 165 4.80 6.02 0.10
C ARG A 165 5.07 6.40 1.55
N LYS A 166 5.71 7.56 1.76
CA LYS A 166 5.95 8.08 3.10
C LYS A 166 4.65 8.25 3.88
N GLY A 167 4.66 7.83 5.14
CA GLY A 167 3.50 7.82 6.01
C GLY A 167 2.50 6.70 5.75
N LEU A 168 2.68 5.90 4.69
CA LEU A 168 1.81 4.77 4.35
C LEU A 168 2.53 3.42 4.43
N GLY A 169 3.74 3.28 3.90
CA GLY A 169 4.33 1.96 3.66
C GLY A 169 4.09 1.51 2.22
N PHE A 170 3.83 0.21 2.04
CA PHE A 170 3.36 -0.35 0.77
C PHE A 170 2.16 0.45 0.23
N GLU A 171 2.23 0.85 -1.04
CA GLU A 171 1.13 1.50 -1.74
C GLU A 171 0.27 0.45 -2.46
N GLU A 172 -0.86 0.15 -1.83
CA GLU A 172 -1.78 -0.91 -2.23
C GLU A 172 -3.23 -0.39 -2.19
N PRO A 173 -4.21 -1.10 -2.78
CA PRO A 173 -5.59 -0.64 -2.85
C PRO A 173 -6.34 -0.84 -1.53
N TYR A 174 -5.87 -0.22 -0.45
CA TYR A 174 -6.57 -0.24 0.84
C TYR A 174 -7.93 0.46 0.77
N SER A 175 -8.87 -0.03 1.59
CA SER A 175 -10.14 0.62 1.91
C SER A 175 -10.05 1.42 3.22
N GLU A 176 -9.22 0.97 4.16
CA GLU A 176 -8.97 1.66 5.43
C GLU A 176 -7.54 1.42 5.90
N VAL A 177 -6.93 2.46 6.46
CA VAL A 177 -5.58 2.41 7.03
C VAL A 177 -5.60 3.14 8.37
N LYS A 178 -5.06 2.54 9.42
CA LYS A 178 -4.77 3.19 10.69
C LYS A 178 -3.26 3.16 10.91
N ILE A 179 -2.66 4.34 11.01
CA ILE A 179 -1.22 4.50 11.23
C ILE A 179 -1.03 5.49 12.37
N ASN A 180 -0.26 5.08 13.39
CA ASN A 180 0.01 5.89 14.59
C ASN A 180 -1.28 6.48 15.19
N ASN A 181 -2.30 5.63 15.38
CA ASN A 181 -3.63 5.97 15.90
C ASN A 181 -4.49 6.93 15.03
N VAL A 182 -4.04 7.32 13.83
CA VAL A 182 -4.83 8.11 12.89
C VAL A 182 -5.46 7.19 11.85
N VAL A 183 -6.77 7.32 11.62
CA VAL A 183 -7.53 6.51 10.66
C VAL A 183 -7.74 7.28 9.36
N TYR A 184 -7.43 6.63 8.24
CA TYR A 184 -7.58 7.09 6.87
C TYR A 184 -8.52 6.14 6.13
N LYS A 185 -9.54 6.68 5.47
CA LYS A 185 -10.51 5.91 4.69
C LYS A 185 -10.48 6.35 3.23
N TYR A 186 -10.70 5.39 2.34
CA TYR A 186 -10.60 5.56 0.89
C TYR A 186 -11.94 5.38 0.17
#